data_AF-A0A7C9HJZ5-F1
#
_entry.id   AF-A0A7C9HJZ5-F1
#
_cell.length_a   1.000
_cell.length_b   1.000
_cell.length_c   1.000
_cell.angle_alpha   90.00
_cell.angle_beta   90.00
_cell.angle_gamma   90.00
#
_symmetry.space_group_name_H-M   'P 1'
#
loop_
_entity.id
_entity.type
_entity.pdbx_description
1 polymer ?
#
loop_
_entity_poly.entity_id
_entity_poly.type
_entity_poly.pdbx_seq_one_letter_code
_entity_poly.pdbx_strand_id
1 'polypeptide(L)'
;MSSVIDRPDHGTDRAARPLPSIGVWWPMLEGPLQREILEHPTAPLRAAVVRRILELCEQDDRPVPRSGVRLDENERAYLAGWTHAADWT
;
A
#
# COMPACT_ATOMS: atom_id res chain seq x y z
N MET A 1 10.72 -22.73 28.48
CA MET A 1 11.51 -22.41 27.27
C MET A 1 10.59 -21.65 26.32
N SER A 2 10.56 -20.31 26.38
CA SER A 2 9.81 -19.50 25.42
C SER A 2 10.75 -19.04 24.32
N SER A 3 10.48 -19.48 23.09
CA SER A 3 11.13 -18.97 21.89
C SER A 3 10.65 -17.54 21.67
N VAL A 4 11.51 -16.56 21.96
CA VAL A 4 11.33 -15.19 21.53
C VAL A 4 11.57 -15.19 20.04
N ILE A 5 10.50 -15.26 19.26
CA ILE A 5 10.57 -14.97 17.83
C ILE A 5 10.87 -13.47 17.75
N ASP A 6 12.15 -13.17 17.57
CA ASP A 6 12.66 -11.88 17.13
C ASP A 6 11.93 -11.53 15.82
N ARG A 7 10.92 -10.68 15.94
CA ARG A 7 10.22 -10.13 14.78
C ARG A 7 11.16 -9.06 14.24
N PRO A 8 11.63 -9.15 12.99
CA PRO A 8 12.54 -8.14 12.46
C PRO A 8 11.79 -6.81 12.42
N ASP A 9 12.14 -5.96 13.38
CA ASP A 9 11.78 -4.56 13.42
C ASP A 9 12.26 -3.95 12.11
N HIS A 10 11.33 -3.72 11.17
CA HIS A 10 11.61 -2.97 9.94
C HIS A 10 11.73 -1.49 10.33
N GLY A 11 12.74 -1.19 11.14
CA GLY A 11 13.28 0.12 11.39
C GLY A 11 14.07 0.58 10.17
N THR A 12 13.35 0.95 9.11
CA THR A 12 13.91 1.78 8.05
C THR A 12 12.99 2.97 7.85
N ASP A 13 13.44 4.08 8.45
CA ASP A 13 13.18 5.43 7.99
C ASP A 13 11.75 5.98 8.16
N ARG A 14 11.52 6.63 9.30
CA ARG A 14 10.46 7.64 9.50
C ARG A 14 10.72 8.92 8.69
N ALA A 15 11.41 8.86 7.54
CA ALA A 15 11.14 9.79 6.47
C ALA A 15 9.66 9.58 6.10
N ALA A 16 8.78 10.48 6.55
CA ALA A 16 7.33 10.30 6.58
C ALA A 16 6.78 9.84 5.22
N ARG A 17 6.72 8.51 5.00
CA ARG A 17 6.10 7.95 3.80
C ARG A 17 4.66 8.45 3.76
N PRO A 18 4.19 8.94 2.61
CA PRO A 18 2.86 9.50 2.50
C PRO A 18 1.76 8.45 2.75
N LEU A 19 2.08 7.15 2.64
CA LEU A 19 1.18 6.04 2.90
C LEU A 19 1.79 5.00 3.86
N PRO A 20 0.96 4.25 4.60
CA PRO A 20 1.36 3.02 5.26
C PRO A 20 1.86 1.95 4.27
N SER A 21 2.57 0.94 4.76
CA SER A 21 3.08 -0.16 3.94
C SER A 21 1.97 -0.85 3.13
N ILE A 22 2.25 -1.15 1.86
CA ILE A 22 1.28 -1.76 0.93
C ILE A 22 0.66 -3.06 1.44
N GLY A 23 1.41 -3.87 2.20
CA GLY A 23 0.88 -5.11 2.77
C GLY A 23 -0.21 -4.90 3.82
N VAL A 24 -0.34 -3.69 4.38
CA VAL A 24 -1.38 -3.36 5.37
C VAL A 24 -2.71 -3.07 4.68
N TRP A 25 -2.71 -2.23 3.66
CA TRP A 25 -3.95 -1.72 3.06
C TRP A 25 -4.39 -2.46 1.80
N TRP A 26 -3.47 -3.08 1.06
CA TRP A 26 -3.81 -3.73 -0.21
C TRP A 26 -4.93 -4.78 -0.07
N PRO A 27 -4.89 -5.71 0.90
CA PRO A 27 -5.95 -6.72 1.07
C PRO A 27 -7.29 -6.14 1.52
N MET A 28 -7.28 -4.94 2.12
CA MET A 28 -8.47 -4.26 2.64
C MET A 28 -9.12 -3.34 1.61
N LEU A 29 -8.39 -2.97 0.56
CA LEU A 29 -8.85 -2.04 -0.46
C LEU A 29 -9.95 -2.66 -1.32
N GLU A 30 -10.94 -1.86 -1.71
CA GLU A 30 -12.04 -2.34 -2.53
C GLU A 30 -11.58 -2.75 -3.94
N GLY A 31 -12.18 -3.82 -4.48
CA GLY A 31 -11.84 -4.35 -5.80
C GLY A 31 -11.80 -3.33 -6.95
N PRO A 32 -12.73 -2.36 -7.06
CA PRO A 32 -12.65 -1.31 -8.07
C PRO A 32 -11.40 -0.42 -7.93
N LEU A 33 -10.99 -0.09 -6.70
CA LEU A 33 -9.80 0.72 -6.45
C LEU A 33 -8.52 -0.10 -6.66
N GLN A 34 -8.51 -1.38 -6.27
CA GLN A 34 -7.42 -2.29 -6.59
C GLN A 34 -7.22 -2.37 -8.12
N ARG A 35 -8.29 -2.52 -8.89
CA ARG A 35 -8.23 -2.56 -10.36
C ARG A 35 -7.67 -1.28 -10.96
N GLU A 36 -8.11 -0.12 -10.48
CA GLU A 36 -7.57 1.18 -10.93
C GLU A 36 -6.04 1.24 -10.74
N ILE A 37 -5.54 0.77 -9.59
CA ILE A 37 -4.10 0.75 -9.30
C ILE A 37 -3.38 -0.24 -10.22
N LEU A 38 -3.95 -1.42 -10.47
CA LEU A 38 -3.36 -2.45 -11.34
C LEU A 38 -3.34 -2.05 -12.82
N GLU A 39 -4.31 -1.25 -13.28
CA GLU A 39 -4.33 -0.72 -14.66
C GLU A 39 -3.15 0.25 -14.90
N HIS A 40 -2.76 1.02 -13.87
CA HIS A 40 -1.73 2.04 -13.96
C HIS A 40 -0.75 2.05 -12.77
N PRO A 41 0.03 0.97 -12.54
CA PRO A 41 0.83 0.80 -11.33
C PRO A 41 2.02 1.76 -11.20
N THR A 42 2.41 2.43 -12.29
CA THR A 42 3.46 3.45 -12.29
C THR A 42 2.92 4.87 -12.17
N ALA A 43 1.60 5.06 -12.28
CA ALA A 43 0.96 6.36 -12.17
C ALA A 43 0.86 6.78 -10.69
N PRO A 44 0.81 8.10 -10.40
CA PRO A 44 0.45 8.56 -9.07
C PRO A 44 -0.96 8.10 -8.70
N LEU A 45 -1.11 7.58 -7.49
CA LEU A 45 -2.39 7.28 -6.87
C LEU A 45 -3.22 8.56 -6.78
N ARG A 46 -4.49 8.46 -7.20
CA ARG A 46 -5.44 9.56 -7.10
C ARG A 46 -5.68 9.90 -5.63
N ALA A 47 -5.96 11.18 -5.36
CA ALA A 47 -6.26 11.65 -4.00
C ALA A 47 -7.41 10.88 -3.33
N ALA A 48 -8.41 10.42 -4.10
CA ALA A 48 -9.51 9.61 -3.60
C ALA A 48 -9.03 8.24 -3.08
N VAL A 49 -8.11 7.58 -3.81
CA VAL A 49 -7.49 6.31 -3.41
C VAL A 49 -6.62 6.50 -2.18
N VAL A 50 -5.77 7.53 -2.18
CA VAL A 50 -4.90 7.86 -1.04
C VAL A 50 -5.73 8.10 0.23
N ARG A 51 -6.81 8.89 0.12
CA ARG A 51 -7.73 9.14 1.25
C ARG A 51 -8.36 7.85 1.75
N ARG A 52 -8.81 6.97 0.85
CA ARG A 52 -9.40 5.69 1.23
C ARG A 52 -8.41 4.78 1.94
N ILE A 53 -7.16 4.72 1.48
CA ILE A 53 -6.08 3.98 2.15
C ILE A 53 -5.84 4.51 3.57
N LEU A 54 -5.81 5.83 3.74
CA LEU A 54 -5.62 6.45 5.06
C LEU A 54 -6.79 6.12 6.00
N GLU A 55 -8.03 6.17 5.52
CA GLU A 55 -9.22 5.79 6.28
C GLU A 55 -9.16 4.32 6.72
N LEU A 56 -8.83 3.40 5.80
CA LEU A 56 -8.69 1.96 6.11
C LEU A 56 -7.59 1.68 7.15
N CYS A 57 -6.61 2.57 7.26
CA CYS A 57 -5.49 2.45 8.20
C CYS A 57 -5.67 3.28 9.47
N GLU A 58 -6.85 3.86 9.72
CA GLU A 58 -7.13 4.73 10.87
C GLU A 58 -6.16 5.95 10.95
N GLN A 59 -5.84 6.54 9.78
CA GLN A 59 -4.92 7.68 9.60
C GLN A 59 -5.56 8.83 8.81
N ASP A 60 -6.87 9.00 8.89
CA ASP A 60 -7.65 10.00 8.17
C ASP A 60 -7.31 11.46 8.54
N ASP A 61 -6.68 11.69 9.70
CA ASP A 61 -6.14 13.00 10.10
C ASP A 61 -4.91 13.44 9.28
N ARG A 62 -4.29 12.54 8.50
CA ARG A 62 -3.10 12.87 7.72
C ARG A 62 -3.47 13.65 6.44
N PRO A 63 -2.73 14.72 6.10
CA PRO A 63 -2.99 15.47 4.90
C PRO A 63 -2.72 14.62 3.65
N VAL A 64 -3.68 14.60 2.72
CA VAL A 64 -3.54 13.94 1.42
C VAL A 64 -2.62 14.78 0.51
N PRO A 65 -1.47 14.25 0.05
CA PRO A 65 -0.56 14.99 -0.83
C PRO A 65 -1.22 15.35 -2.17
N ARG A 66 -1.19 16.64 -2.54
CA ARG A 66 -1.74 17.13 -3.82
C ARG A 66 -0.95 16.67 -5.05
N SER A 67 0.33 16.32 -4.88
CA SER A 67 1.21 15.84 -5.95
C SER A 67 0.91 14.41 -6.41
N GLY A 68 -0.03 13.73 -5.76
CA GLY A 68 -0.23 12.28 -5.89
C GLY A 68 0.89 11.50 -5.20
N VAL A 69 0.56 10.27 -4.80
CA VAL A 69 1.52 9.35 -4.17
C VAL A 69 1.88 8.28 -5.18
N ARG A 70 3.16 8.05 -5.45
CA ARG A 70 3.59 6.95 -6.33
C ARG A 70 3.96 5.75 -5.50
N LEU A 71 3.62 4.57 -6.01
CA LEU A 71 4.19 3.33 -5.49
C LEU A 71 5.68 3.30 -5.81
N ASP A 72 6.49 2.82 -4.88
CA ASP A 72 7.90 2.55 -5.13
C ASP A 72 8.12 1.23 -5.88
N GLU A 73 9.37 0.86 -6.12
CA GLU A 73 9.71 -0.39 -6.82
C GLU A 73 9.30 -1.65 -6.05
N ASN A 74 9.44 -1.66 -4.73
CA ASN A 74 9.10 -2.80 -3.88
C ASN A 74 7.57 -2.98 -3.80
N GLU A 75 6.83 -1.88 -3.72
CA GLU A 75 5.38 -1.86 -3.70
C GLU A 75 4.83 -2.34 -5.05
N ARG A 76 5.46 -1.94 -6.17
CA ARG A 76 5.12 -2.47 -7.50
C ARG A 76 5.41 -3.97 -7.61
N ALA A 77 6.57 -4.43 -7.14
CA ALA A 77 6.91 -5.85 -7.13
C ALA A 77 5.93 -6.67 -6.27
N TYR A 78 5.49 -6.12 -5.13
CA TYR A 78 4.44 -6.71 -4.31
C TYR A 78 3.16 -6.88 -5.13
N LEU A 79 2.67 -5.83 -5.80
CA LEU A 79 1.47 -5.90 -6.63
C LEU A 79 1.58 -6.92 -7.77
N ALA A 80 2.73 -7.00 -8.45
CA ALA A 80 2.95 -7.98 -9.51
C ALA A 80 2.76 -9.43 -9.01
N GLY A 81 3.16 -9.72 -7.76
CA GLY A 81 2.89 -11.00 -7.12
C GLY A 81 1.39 -11.30 -6.93
N TRP A 82 0.55 -10.27 -6.76
CA TRP A 82 -0.90 -10.41 -6.64
C TRP A 82 -1.59 -10.53 -8.00
N THR A 83 -1.10 -9.86 -9.05
CA THR A 83 -1.66 -10.00 -10.41
C THR A 83 -1.56 -11.44 -10.89
N HIS A 84 -0.39 -12.08 -10.73
CA HIS A 84 -0.20 -13.49 -11.06
C HIS A 84 -1.08 -14.43 -10.21
N ALA A 85 -1.46 -14.03 -8.99
CA ALA A 85 -2.37 -14.77 -8.12
C ALA A 85 -3.86 -14.45 -8.34
N ALA A 86 -4.22 -13.59 -9.28
CA ALA A 86 -5.62 -13.38 -9.70
C ALA A 86 -5.91 -14.06 -11.06
N ASP A 87 -4.87 -14.32 -11.87
CA ASP A 87 -4.99 -14.89 -13.22
C ASP A 87 -5.06 -16.44 -13.27
N TRP A 88 -5.02 -17.14 -12.12
CA TRP A 88 -4.99 -18.62 -12.02
C TRP A 88 -6.35 -19.30 -11.81
N THR A 89 -7.45 -18.58 -12.02
CA THR A 89 -8.83 -19.12 -12.02
C THR A 89 -9.43 -19.14 -13.41
#